data_AF-A0A5Y2SM18-F1
#
_entry.id   AF-A0A5Y2SM18-F1
#
_cell.length_a   1.000
_cell.length_b   1.000
_cell.length_c   1.000
_cell.angle_alpha   90.00
_cell.angle_beta   90.00
_cell.angle_gamma   90.00
#
_symmetry.space_group_name_H-M   'P 1'
#
loop_
_entity.id
_entity.type
_entity.pdbx_description
1 polymer ?
#
loop_
_entity_poly.entity_id
_entity_poly.type
_entity_poly.pdbx_seq_one_letter_code
_entity_poly.pdbx_strand_id
1 'polypeptide(L)' 'MLTVTSHASESVINKAFILLNEYYSGKKNYQVVKPHHYLKVNVSLRWRLLSKDGGKRWVLMTHERYNKQFRI' A
#
# COMPACT_ATOMS: atom_id res chain seq x y z
N MET A 1 2.79 -4.98 9.74
CA MET A 1 2.68 -6.30 9.07
C MET A 1 2.32 -6.11 7.59
N LEU A 2 3.07 -6.70 6.66
CA LEU A 2 2.81 -6.64 5.21
C LEU A 2 2.11 -7.94 4.75
N THR A 3 1.00 -7.82 4.03
CA THR A 3 0.31 -8.94 3.38
C THR A 3 0.36 -8.75 1.86
N VAL A 4 0.77 -9.78 1.13
CA VAL A 4 0.85 -9.75 -0.33
C VAL A 4 -0.31 -10.56 -0.90
N THR A 5 -1.19 -9.93 -1.68
CA THR A 5 -2.45 -10.57 -2.12
C THR A 5 -2.37 -11.30 -3.46
N SER A 6 -1.33 -11.02 -4.25
CA SER A 6 -1.12 -11.57 -5.59
C SER A 6 0.36 -11.92 -5.78
N HIS A 7 0.72 -12.72 -6.78
CA HIS A 7 2.12 -12.99 -7.13
C HIS A 7 2.83 -11.71 -7.59
N ALA A 8 3.38 -10.96 -6.64
CA ALA A 8 4.24 -9.82 -6.87
C ALA A 8 5.66 -10.33 -7.14
N SER A 9 6.37 -9.69 -8.07
CA SER A 9 7.80 -9.96 -8.22
C SER A 9 8.56 -9.49 -6.98
N GLU A 10 9.70 -10.12 -6.73
CA GLU A 10 10.55 -9.81 -5.58
C GLU A 10 10.98 -8.33 -5.54
N SER A 11 11.26 -7.74 -6.71
CA SER A 11 11.56 -6.31 -6.82
C SER A 11 10.42 -5.41 -6.31
N VAL A 12 9.17 -5.78 -6.59
CA VAL A 12 8.00 -5.03 -6.09
C VAL A 12 7.86 -5.19 -4.58
N ILE A 13 8.10 -6.40 -4.07
CA ILE A 13 8.05 -6.70 -2.63
C ILE A 13 9.14 -5.90 -1.89
N ASN A 14 10.38 -5.92 -2.40
CA ASN A 14 11.50 -5.17 -1.82
C ASN A 14 11.23 -3.66 -1.84
N LYS A 15 10.69 -3.13 -2.94
CA LYS A 15 10.29 -1.72 -3.01
C LYS A 15 9.17 -1.38 -2.03
N ALA A 16 8.20 -2.28 -1.84
CA ALA A 16 7.16 -2.11 -0.83
C ALA A 16 7.75 -2.04 0.58
N PHE A 17 8.71 -2.91 0.92
CA PHE A 17 9.39 -2.86 2.21
C PHE A 17 10.17 -1.56 2.42
N ILE A 18 10.91 -1.08 1.42
CA ILE A 18 11.63 0.20 1.49
C ILE A 18 10.65 1.34 1.80
N LEU A 19 9.54 1.42 1.06
CA LEU A 19 8.52 2.44 1.28
C LEU A 19 7.85 2.32 2.66
N LEU A 20 7.65 1.11 3.18
CA LEU A 20 7.14 0.92 4.53
C LEU A 20 8.14 1.37 5.60
N ASN A 21 9.42 1.07 5.44
CA ASN A 21 10.46 1.56 6.36
C ASN A 21 10.47 3.09 6.38
N GLU A 22 10.43 3.73 5.21
CA GLU A 22 10.33 5.18 5.12
C GLU A 22 9.10 5.75 5.83
N TYR A 23 7.94 5.10 5.67
CA TYR A 23 6.72 5.46 6.38
C TYR A 23 6.90 5.39 7.90
N TYR A 24 7.45 4.29 8.42
CA TYR A 24 7.69 4.13 9.86
C TYR A 24 8.80 5.04 10.39
N SER A 25 9.74 5.47 9.55
CA SER A 25 10.71 6.53 9.87
C SER A 25 10.09 7.94 9.87
N GLY A 26 8.78 8.07 9.65
CA GLY A 26 8.06 9.35 9.70
C GLY A 26 8.05 10.11 8.37
N LYS A 27 8.54 9.52 7.27
CA LYS A 27 8.43 10.17 5.96
C LYS A 27 6.98 10.16 5.48
N LYS A 28 6.55 11.29 4.90
CA LYS A 28 5.22 11.45 4.33
C LYS A 28 5.14 10.90 2.89
N ASN A 29 5.44 9.61 2.72
CA ASN A 29 5.41 8.92 1.43
C ASN A 29 4.05 8.25 1.11
N TYR A 30 3.02 8.58 1.88
CA TYR A 30 1.67 8.05 1.76
C TYR A 30 0.67 9.15 1.38
N GLN A 31 -0.48 8.73 0.87
CA GLN A 31 -1.62 9.57 0.59
C GLN A 31 -2.82 9.09 1.41
N VAL A 32 -3.61 10.03 1.92
CA VAL A 32 -4.87 9.72 2.60
C VAL A 32 -5.98 9.64 1.55
N VAL A 33 -6.76 8.58 1.65
CA VAL A 33 -7.84 8.22 0.75
C VAL A 33 -9.16 8.50 1.45
N LYS A 34 -9.90 9.50 0.96
CA LYS A 34 -11.21 9.90 1.48
C LYS A 34 -12.32 9.01 0.89
N PRO A 35 -13.47 8.84 1.59
CA PRO A 35 -13.83 9.43 2.88
C PRO A 35 -13.31 8.64 4.09
N HIS A 36 -12.89 7.38 3.91
CA HIS A 36 -12.59 6.47 5.02
C HIS A 36 -11.23 6.69 5.71
N HIS A 37 -10.46 7.70 5.30
CA HIS A 37 -9.13 8.00 5.83
C HIS A 37 -8.14 6.82 5.72
N TYR A 38 -8.29 5.99 4.69
CA TYR A 38 -7.33 4.92 4.41
C TYR A 38 -6.00 5.51 3.96
N LEU A 39 -4.90 4.80 4.20
CA LEU A 39 -3.58 5.21 3.74
C LEU A 39 -3.22 4.40 2.51
N LYS A 40 -2.78 5.07 1.44
CA LYS A 40 -2.22 4.43 0.26
C LYS A 40 -0.78 4.84 0.02
N VAL A 41 0.03 3.92 -0.50
CA VAL A 41 1.36 4.19 -1.04
C VAL A 41 1.49 3.59 -2.43
N ASN A 42 2.03 4.36 -3.38
CA ASN A 42 2.27 3.89 -4.74
C ASN A 42 3.62 3.18 -4.80
N VAL A 43 3.62 1.86 -5.01
CA VAL A 43 4.86 1.07 -5.09
C VAL A 43 5.45 1.12 -6.50
N SER A 44 4.61 0.93 -7.51
CA SER A 44 4.99 1.01 -8.93
C SER A 44 3.75 1.33 -9.77
N LEU A 45 3.86 1.33 -11.10
CA LEU A 45 2.71 1.63 -11.97
C LEU A 45 1.47 0.77 -11.63
N ARG A 46 1.68 -0.54 -11.46
CA ARG A 46 0.61 -1.53 -11.24
C ARG A 46 0.35 -1.90 -9.78
N TRP A 47 1.16 -1.44 -8.83
CA TRP A 47 1.12 -1.94 -7.45
C TRP A 47 0.86 -0.83 -6.44
N ARG A 48 -0.01 -1.12 -5.46
CA ARG A 48 -0.41 -0.21 -4.39
C ARG A 48 -0.31 -0.93 -3.05
N LEU A 49 0.18 -0.21 -2.06
CA LEU A 49 0.00 -0.56 -0.66
C LEU A 49 -1.22 0.18 -0.14
N LEU A 50 -2.11 -0.54 0.55
CA LEU A 50 -3.29 0.02 1.20
C LEU A 50 -3.29 -0.38 2.67
N SER A 51 -3.53 0.59 3.56
CA SER A 51 -3.83 0.36 4.97
C SER A 51 -5.17 0.96 5.30
N LYS A 52 -6.05 0.18 5.94
CA LYS A 52 -7.38 0.62 6.36
C LYS A 52 -7.45 1.00 7.84
N ASP A 53 -6.40 0.66 8.58
CA ASP A 53 -6.29 0.70 10.03
C ASP A 53 -5.25 1.74 10.51
N GLY A 54 -5.00 2.76 9.70
CA GLY A 54 -4.12 3.88 10.04
C GLY A 54 -2.63 3.53 9.99
N GLY A 55 -2.22 2.53 9.20
CA GLY A 55 -0.82 2.19 8.96
C GLY A 55 -0.28 1.03 9.80
N LYS A 56 -1.10 0.31 10.59
CA LYS A 56 -0.63 -0.84 11.39
C LYS A 56 -0.43 -2.09 10.51
N ARG A 57 -1.32 -2.28 9.54
CA ARG A 57 -1.33 -3.37 8.56
C ARG A 57 -1.37 -2.79 7.16
N TRP A 58 -0.56 -3.36 6.29
CA TRP A 58 -0.44 -2.94 4.90
C TRP A 58 -0.67 -4.12 3.98
N VAL A 59 -1.48 -3.89 2.95
CA VAL A 59 -1.80 -4.89 1.95
C VAL A 59 -1.25 -4.44 0.61
N LEU A 60 -0.32 -5.23 0.06
CA LEU A 60 0.20 -5.06 -1.29
C LEU A 60 -0.74 -5.74 -2.29
N MET A 61 -1.26 -4.95 -3.22
CA MET A 61 -2.21 -5.40 -4.22
C MET A 61 -2.00 -4.70 -5.56
N THR A 62 -2.57 -5.27 -6.60
CA THR A 62 -2.58 -4.63 -7.92
C THR A 62 -3.52 -3.43 -7.94
N HIS A 63 -3.31 -2.53 -8.89
CA HIS A 63 -4.15 -1.37 -9.13
C HIS A 63 -5.63 -1.76 -9.35
N GLU A 64 -5.88 -2.86 -10.06
CA GLU A 64 -7.24 -3.36 -10.31
C GLU A 64 -7.94 -3.81 -9.02
N ARG A 65 -7.24 -4.56 -8.16
CA ARG A 65 -7.77 -4.95 -6.84
C ARG A 65 -7.96 -3.76 -5.93
N TYR A 66 -7.02 -2.81 -5.96
CA TYR A 66 -7.14 -1.55 -5.24
C TYR A 66 -8.41 -0.80 -5.64
N ASN A 67 -8.69 -0.67 -6.94
CA ASN A 67 -9.89 0.02 -7.42
C ASN A 67 -11.19 -0.67 -6.96
N LYS A 68 -11.20 -2.00 -6.85
CA LYS A 68 -12.35 -2.73 -6.28
C LYS A 68 -12.53 -2.44 -4.79
N GLN A 69 -11.44 -2.30 -4.04
CA GLN A 69 -11.48 -1.98 -2.61
C GLN A 69 -11.84 -0.51 -2.33
N PHE A 70 -11.64 0.36 -3.31
CA PHE A 70 -11.92 1.79 -3.20
C PHE A 70 -13.34 2.18 -3.69
N ARG A 71 -13.99 1.35 -4.51
CA ARG A 71 -15.34 1.58 -5.03
C ARG A 71 -16.48 1.10 -4.09
N ILE A 72 -16.19 0.83 -2.82
CA ILE A 72 -17.17 0.35 -1.82
C ILE A 72 -17.48 1.49 -0.86
#